data_AF-A0A7K2C3C5-F1
#
_entry.id   AF-A0A7K2C3C5-F1
#
_cell.length_a   1.000
_cell.length_b   1.000
_cell.length_c   1.000
_cell.angle_alpha   90.00
_cell.angle_beta   90.00
_cell.angle_gamma   90.00
#
_symmetry.space_group_name_H-M   'P 1'
#
loop_
_entity.id
_entity.type
_entity.pdbx_description
1 polymer ?
#
loop_
_entity_poly.entity_id
_entity_poly.type
_entity_poly.pdbx_seq_one_letter_code
_entity_poly.pdbx_strand_id
1 'polypeptide(L)' 'MERSIRLNWDLLVKEAIKRRKERKISQRRLGTIAEVSQPTVSRFERQEQDIQLSSAIKILDVLGLIEK' A
#
# COMPACT_ATOMS: atom_id res chain seq x y z
N MET A 1 21.13 -22.59 2.34
CA MET A 1 20.98 -21.59 1.26
C MET A 1 19.98 -20.55 1.74
N GLU A 2 20.46 -19.36 2.11
CA GLU A 2 19.57 -18.25 2.41
C GLU A 2 18.86 -17.81 1.13
N ARG A 3 17.53 -17.84 1.12
CA ARG A 3 16.75 -17.28 0.03
C ARG A 3 16.66 -15.77 0.25
N SER A 4 17.36 -14.98 -0.55
CA SER A 4 17.20 -13.53 -0.57
C SER A 4 15.93 -13.17 -1.36
N ILE A 5 14.80 -13.08 -0.67
CA ILE A 5 13.55 -12.61 -1.29
C ILE A 5 13.65 -11.09 -1.45
N ARG A 6 13.65 -10.61 -2.69
CA ARG A 6 13.55 -9.17 -3.01
C ARG A 6 12.15 -8.85 -3.50
N LEU A 7 11.44 -7.99 -2.78
CA LEU A 7 10.17 -7.45 -3.21
C LEU A 7 10.41 -6.25 -4.13
N ASN A 8 9.79 -6.25 -5.31
CA ASN A 8 9.77 -5.07 -6.16
C ASN A 8 8.76 -4.07 -5.59
N TRP A 9 9.21 -3.27 -4.62
CA TRP A 9 8.37 -2.33 -3.89
C TRP A 9 7.75 -1.27 -4.80
N ASP A 10 8.53 -0.73 -5.74
CA ASP A 10 8.06 0.28 -6.69
C ASP A 10 6.90 -0.26 -7.56
N LEU A 11 7.04 -1.47 -8.08
CA LEU A 11 5.97 -2.11 -8.87
C LEU A 11 4.71 -2.35 -8.02
N LEU A 12 4.89 -2.77 -6.77
CA LEU A 12 3.78 -3.02 -5.86
C LEU A 12 3.01 -1.73 -5.52
N VAL A 13 3.72 -0.64 -5.25
CA VAL A 13 3.11 0.68 -4.98
C VAL A 13 2.41 1.21 -6.24
N LYS A 14 2.99 1.05 -7.43
CA LYS A 14 2.36 1.45 -8.69
C LYS A 14 1.04 0.72 -8.93
N GLU A 15 1.01 -0.59 -8.72
CA GLU A 15 -0.22 -1.38 -8.84
C GLU A 15 -1.25 -0.99 -7.78
N ALA A 16 -0.82 -0.71 -6.54
CA ALA A 16 -1.71 -0.20 -5.48
C ALA A 16 -2.37 1.13 -5.88
N ILE A 17 -1.59 2.09 -6.39
CA ILE A 17 -2.11 3.39 -6.88
C ILE A 17 -3.08 3.18 -8.02
N LYS A 18 -2.75 2.30 -8.98
CA LYS A 18 -3.60 1.99 -10.12
C LYS A 18 -4.96 1.46 -9.66
N ARG A 19 -5.01 0.41 -8.83
CA ARG A 19 -6.26 -0.18 -8.31
C ARG A 19 -7.08 0.82 -7.51
N ARG A 20 -6.44 1.65 -6.68
CA ARG A 20 -7.15 2.69 -5.93
C ARG A 20 -7.86 3.66 -6.88
N LYS A 21 -7.16 4.11 -7.92
CA LYS A 21 -7.71 5.04 -8.94
C LYS A 21 -8.82 4.40 -9.76
N GLU A 22 -8.65 3.16 -10.21
CA GLU A 22 -9.66 2.39 -10.95
C GLU A 22 -10.96 2.22 -10.14
N ARG A 23 -10.83 1.97 -8.84
CA ARG A 23 -11.97 1.86 -7.90
C ARG A 23 -12.53 3.22 -7.46
N LYS A 24 -11.98 4.35 -7.96
CA LYS A 24 -12.36 5.72 -7.59
C LYS A 24 -12.34 5.98 -6.08
N ILE A 25 -11.38 5.38 -5.36
CA ILE A 25 -11.21 5.55 -3.92
C ILE A 25 -10.23 6.71 -3.68
N SER A 26 -10.63 7.72 -2.90
CA SER A 26 -9.71 8.78 -2.48
C SER A 26 -8.71 8.25 -1.45
N GLN A 27 -7.53 8.87 -1.32
CA GLN A 27 -6.57 8.48 -0.29
C GLN A 27 -7.18 8.54 1.12
N ARG A 28 -8.06 9.53 1.38
CA ARG A 28 -8.80 9.64 2.64
C ARG A 28 -9.68 8.42 2.88
N ARG A 29 -10.48 8.02 1.87
CA ARG A 29 -11.35 6.85 1.99
C ARG A 29 -10.55 5.55 2.14
N LEU A 30 -9.44 5.41 1.41
CA LEU A 30 -8.53 4.26 1.56
C LEU A 30 -7.98 4.20 2.99
N GLY A 31 -7.51 5.34 3.54
CA GLY A 31 -7.03 5.40 4.92
C GLY A 31 -8.09 4.97 5.93
N THR A 32 -9.33 5.43 5.77
CA THR A 32 -10.45 5.00 6.63
C THR A 32 -10.70 3.50 6.58
N ILE A 33 -10.71 2.89 5.38
CA ILE A 33 -10.99 1.45 5.22
C ILE A 33 -9.79 0.61 5.72
N ALA A 34 -8.57 1.07 5.49
CA ALA A 34 -7.34 0.41 5.91
C ALA A 34 -6.95 0.74 7.35
N GLU A 35 -7.76 1.49 8.09
CA GLU A 35 -7.49 1.92 9.47
C GLU A 35 -6.11 2.58 9.65
N VAL A 36 -5.75 3.45 8.71
CA VAL A 36 -4.53 4.28 8.75
C VAL A 36 -4.86 5.74 8.43
N SER A 37 -3.97 6.66 8.79
CA SER A 37 -4.18 8.08 8.48
C SER A 37 -4.07 8.34 6.97
N GLN A 38 -4.80 9.34 6.45
CA GLN A 38 -4.63 9.77 5.05
C GLN A 38 -3.18 10.19 4.73
N PRO A 39 -2.45 10.89 5.62
CA PRO A 39 -1.02 11.13 5.43
C PRO A 39 -0.22 9.84 5.25
N THR A 40 -0.51 8.77 6.00
CA THR A 40 0.15 7.46 5.85
C THR A 40 -0.06 6.89 4.44
N VAL A 41 -1.29 6.97 3.90
CA VAL A 41 -1.56 6.56 2.51
C VAL A 41 -0.77 7.41 1.52
N SER A 42 -0.73 8.73 1.71
CA SER A 42 0.03 9.63 0.84
C SER A 42 1.53 9.31 0.84
N ARG A 43 2.12 9.10 2.02
CA ARG A 43 3.52 8.68 2.16
C ARG A 43 3.77 7.35 1.46
N PHE A 44 2.85 6.39 1.58
CA PHE A 44 2.95 5.08 0.93
C PHE A 44 2.98 5.20 -0.59
N GLU A 45 2.08 6.00 -1.16
CA GLU A 45 2.05 6.24 -2.61
C GLU A 45 3.27 7.01 -3.11
N ARG A 46 3.91 7.79 -2.24
CA ARG A 46 5.17 8.50 -2.51
C ARG A 46 6.41 7.66 -2.29
N GLN A 47 6.27 6.40 -1.87
CA GLN A 47 7.38 5.49 -1.57
C GLN A 47 8.35 6.05 -0.51
N GLU A 48 7.85 6.79 0.48
CA GLU A 48 8.67 7.26 1.59
C GLU A 48 9.14 6.07 2.45
N GLN A 49 10.40 6.12 2.91
CA GLN A 49 11.06 4.98 3.58
C GLN A 49 10.64 4.79 5.04
N ASP A 50 10.03 5.79 5.68
CA ASP A 50 9.66 5.77 7.09
C ASP A 50 8.17 5.42 7.30
N ILE A 51 7.74 4.33 6.66
CA ILE A 51 6.39 3.80 6.81
C ILE A 51 6.47 2.45 7.50
N GLN A 52 5.67 2.28 8.53
CA GLN A 52 5.54 0.99 9.19
C GLN A 52 5.02 -0.06 8.20
N LEU A 53 5.72 -1.19 8.12
CA LEU A 53 5.33 -2.31 7.27
C LEU A 53 3.87 -2.73 7.51
N SER A 54 3.42 -2.74 8.76
CA SER A 54 2.02 -3.03 9.13
C SER A 54 1.01 -2.12 8.44
N SER A 55 1.31 -0.83 8.33
CA SER A 55 0.44 0.14 7.63
C SER A 55 0.43 -0.11 6.13
N ALA A 56 1.59 -0.45 5.56
CA ALA A 56 1.71 -0.77 4.14
C ALA A 56 0.93 -2.05 3.79
N ILE A 57 1.03 -3.08 4.64
CA ILE A 57 0.28 -4.34 4.52
C ILE A 57 -1.23 -4.09 4.59
N LYS A 58 -1.72 -3.29 5.56
CA LYS A 58 -3.15 -2.93 5.65
C LYS A 58 -3.66 -2.25 4.37
N ILE A 59 -2.87 -1.34 3.79
CA ILE A 59 -3.21 -0.67 2.53
C ILE A 59 -3.30 -1.68 1.37
N LEU A 60 -2.32 -2.58 1.27
CA LEU A 60 -2.26 -3.59 0.21
C LEU A 60 -3.40 -4.61 0.32
N ASP A 61 -3.75 -5.04 1.53
CA ASP A 61 -4.86 -5.97 1.79
C ASP A 61 -6.20 -5.40 1.31
N VAL A 62 -6.51 -4.14 1.65
CA VAL A 62 -7.73 -3.45 1.18
C VAL A 62 -7.80 -3.34 -0.35
N LEU A 63 -6.64 -3.25 -1.01
CA LEU A 63 -6.54 -3.22 -2.47
C LEU A 63 -6.49 -4.60 -3.12
N GLY A 64 -6.58 -5.68 -2.33
CA GLY A 64 -6.54 -7.07 -2.78
C GLY A 64 -5.19 -7.49 -3.34
N LEU A 65 -4.10 -6.92 -2.83
CA LEU A 65 -2.72 -7.20 -3.23
C LEU A 65 -2.02 -8.21 -2.31
N ILE A 66 -2.76 -8.78 -1.36
CA ILE A 66 -2.30 -9.80 -0.43
C ILE A 66 -3.27 -10.99 -0.52
N GLU A 67 -2.71 -12.18 -0.66
CA GLU A 67 -3.44 -13.44 -0.57
C GLU A 67 -3.41 -13.93 0.88
N LYS A 68 -4.49 -14.60 1.31
CA LYS A 68 -4.65 -15.14 2.67
C LYS A 68 -4.34 -16.64 2.71
#